data_AF-A0A3N0ZPR3-F1
#
_entry.id   AF-A0A3N0ZPR3-F1
#
_cell.length_a   1.000
_cell.length_b   1.000
_cell.length_c   1.000
_cell.angle_alpha   90.00
_cell.angle_beta   90.00
_cell.angle_gamma   90.00
#
_symmetry.space_group_name_H-M   'P 1'
#
loop_
_entity.id
_entity.type
_entity.pdbx_description
1 polymer ?
#
loop_
_entity_poly.entity_id
_entity_poly.type
_entity_poly.pdbx_seq_one_letter_code
_entity_poly.pdbx_strand_id
1 'polypeptide(L)'
;MKKIKLLIVLICLAFTNFLFGQNSDECPPPYTRHIVWVGPETWLPRGHNWSCAKIGIEYCCYWDEISLQLKYEVSSFWFYCLGYGCECQPPPNEWNTFRLWADTIILIDAIKNCNVNLPSCDELPTPPQINVKEYIPSCWYWENYHFTKYPNEEDWFLILRSCKTERGKCLHEYVACIDYSKVPPEIIILFNNWEIIESPTCPFDEPTIPPPGKTWEATWRTTCFARSCFE
;
A
#
# COMPACT_ATOMS: atom_id res chain seq x y z
N MET A 1 1.74 18.43 49.74
CA MET A 1 2.77 18.33 48.68
C MET A 1 2.78 17.00 47.92
N LYS A 2 2.67 15.81 48.55
CA LYS A 2 2.66 14.50 47.84
C LYS A 2 1.54 14.35 46.78
N LYS A 3 0.33 14.84 47.08
CA LYS A 3 -0.82 14.79 46.16
C LYS A 3 -0.64 15.61 44.87
N ILE A 4 0.08 16.73 44.95
CA ILE A 4 0.38 17.60 43.79
C ILE A 4 1.40 16.92 42.87
N LYS A 5 2.43 16.27 43.43
CA LYS A 5 3.42 15.52 42.64
C LYS A 5 2.80 14.35 41.88
N LEU A 6 1.86 13.63 42.50
CA LEU A 6 1.14 12.53 41.85
C LEU A 6 0.26 13.03 40.69
N LEU A 7 -0.42 14.16 40.86
CA LEU A 7 -1.24 14.77 39.82
C LEU A 7 -0.41 15.19 38.60
N ILE A 8 0.77 15.79 38.83
CA ILE A 8 1.68 16.18 37.75
C ILE A 8 2.18 14.96 36.97
N VAL A 9 2.55 13.88 37.66
CA VAL A 9 2.99 12.63 37.00
C VAL A 9 1.86 12.00 36.17
N LEU A 10 0.62 12.00 36.68
CA LEU A 10 -0.54 11.49 35.94
C LEU A 10 -0.87 12.34 34.71
N ILE A 11 -0.75 13.68 34.82
CA ILE A 11 -0.94 14.58 33.68
C ILE A 11 0.17 14.34 32.65
N CYS A 12 1.44 14.20 33.04
CA CYS A 12 2.53 13.88 32.11
C CYS A 12 2.35 12.50 31.44
N LEU A 13 1.86 11.50 32.17
CA LEU A 13 1.53 10.19 31.60
C LEU A 13 0.33 10.25 30.64
N ALA A 14 -0.70 11.04 30.96
CA ALA A 14 -1.83 11.26 30.06
C ALA A 14 -1.41 12.04 28.81
N PHE A 15 -0.53 13.04 28.95
CA PHE A 15 -0.04 13.87 27.84
C PHE A 15 0.90 13.10 26.92
N THR A 16 1.75 12.22 27.47
CA THR A 16 2.58 11.30 26.66
C THR A 16 1.71 10.31 25.90
N ASN A 17 0.72 9.69 26.55
CA ASN A 17 -0.22 8.81 25.84
C ASN A 17 -1.07 9.55 24.78
N PHE A 18 -1.36 10.84 24.97
CA PHE A 18 -2.06 11.65 23.98
C PHE A 18 -1.16 12.05 22.80
N LEU A 19 0.10 12.40 23.04
CA LEU A 19 1.08 12.75 22.00
C LEU A 19 1.56 11.53 21.21
N PHE A 20 1.69 10.37 21.85
CA PHE A 20 2.04 9.09 21.20
C PHE A 20 0.81 8.30 20.74
N GLY A 21 -0.39 8.80 21.04
CA GLY A 21 -1.68 8.29 20.57
C GLY A 21 -2.13 8.92 19.25
N GLN A 22 -1.19 9.39 18.42
CA GLN A 22 -1.52 9.75 17.04
C GLN A 22 -1.87 8.48 16.27
N ASN A 23 -3.13 8.41 15.85
CA ASN A 23 -3.63 7.47 14.85
C ASN A 23 -2.66 7.45 13.67
N SER A 24 -1.91 6.35 13.56
CA SER A 24 -0.67 6.25 12.79
C SER A 24 -0.89 6.12 11.28
N ASP A 25 -2.03 6.51 10.74
CA ASP A 25 -2.38 6.34 9.31
C ASP A 25 -1.84 7.46 8.40
N GLU A 26 -1.07 8.39 8.96
CA GLU A 26 -0.39 9.43 8.21
C GLU A 26 1.02 8.98 7.79
N CYS A 27 1.38 9.27 6.54
CA CYS A 27 2.73 9.01 6.03
C CYS A 27 3.77 9.76 6.87
N PRO A 28 4.89 9.12 7.25
CA PRO A 28 5.93 9.80 8.00
C PRO A 28 6.54 10.91 7.14
N PRO A 29 6.83 12.11 7.69
CA PRO A 29 7.57 13.13 6.94
C PRO A 29 8.91 12.56 6.43
N PRO A 30 9.34 12.85 5.19
CA PRO A 30 8.76 13.80 4.21
C PRO A 30 7.75 13.20 3.22
N TYR A 31 7.23 11.98 3.47
CA TYR A 31 6.32 11.32 2.55
C TYR A 31 4.93 11.97 2.53
N THR A 32 4.29 11.91 1.36
CA THR A 32 2.92 12.36 1.13
C THR A 32 2.02 11.18 0.82
N ARG A 33 0.80 11.22 1.36
CA ARG A 33 -0.20 10.15 1.22
C ARG A 33 -0.98 10.29 -0.07
N HIS A 34 -1.12 9.20 -0.81
CA HIS A 34 -1.92 9.11 -2.03
C HIS A 34 -2.78 7.85 -2.02
N ILE A 35 -3.91 7.90 -2.72
CA ILE A 35 -4.74 6.73 -3.02
C ILE A 35 -5.07 6.77 -4.50
N VAL A 36 -4.68 5.73 -5.23
CA VAL A 36 -5.12 5.51 -6.60
C VAL A 36 -6.29 4.53 -6.61
N TRP A 37 -7.39 4.92 -7.25
CA TRP A 37 -8.57 4.07 -7.42
C TRP A 37 -8.65 3.56 -8.84
N VAL A 38 -8.78 2.26 -8.99
CA VAL A 38 -8.84 1.59 -10.29
C VAL A 38 -10.13 0.79 -10.42
N GLY A 39 -10.71 0.86 -11.63
CA GLY A 39 -11.95 0.17 -11.99
C GLY A 39 -11.72 -1.31 -12.35
N PRO A 40 -12.79 -2.12 -12.35
CA PRO A 40 -12.74 -3.56 -12.60
C PRO A 40 -12.11 -3.91 -13.94
N GLU A 41 -12.28 -3.07 -14.95
CA GLU A 41 -11.77 -3.27 -16.32
C GLU A 41 -10.24 -3.27 -16.44
N THR A 42 -9.52 -2.75 -15.43
CA THR A 42 -8.07 -2.52 -15.52
C THR A 42 -7.21 -3.70 -15.08
N TRP A 43 -7.78 -4.69 -14.38
CA TRP A 43 -7.04 -5.83 -13.81
C TRP A 43 -7.75 -7.18 -13.98
N LEU A 44 -8.39 -7.43 -15.12
CA LEU A 44 -8.89 -8.77 -15.39
C LEU A 44 -7.80 -9.57 -16.12
N PRO A 45 -7.00 -10.42 -15.44
CA PRO A 45 -6.30 -11.48 -16.14
C PRO A 45 -7.37 -12.27 -16.91
N ARG A 46 -7.13 -12.46 -18.22
CA ARG A 46 -8.12 -13.00 -19.15
C ARG A 46 -8.71 -14.31 -18.58
N GLY A 47 -10.01 -14.32 -18.32
CA GLY A 47 -10.75 -15.53 -17.94
C GLY A 47 -11.20 -15.62 -16.48
N HIS A 48 -10.89 -14.64 -15.62
CA HIS A 48 -11.32 -14.65 -14.22
C HIS A 48 -12.51 -13.70 -13.97
N ASN A 49 -13.59 -14.23 -13.41
CA ASN A 49 -14.77 -13.47 -12.97
C ASN A 49 -14.51 -12.89 -11.57
N TRP A 50 -13.66 -11.87 -11.46
CA TRP A 50 -13.53 -11.12 -10.21
C TRP A 50 -14.48 -9.93 -10.21
N SER A 51 -15.32 -9.84 -9.20
CA SER A 51 -16.37 -8.82 -9.05
C SER A 51 -15.99 -7.73 -8.07
N CYS A 52 -14.74 -7.27 -8.12
CA CYS A 52 -14.29 -6.11 -7.37
C CYS A 52 -14.82 -4.86 -8.04
N ALA A 53 -15.72 -4.11 -7.40
CA ALA A 53 -16.30 -2.92 -8.01
C ALA A 53 -15.26 -1.81 -8.17
N LYS A 54 -14.32 -1.69 -7.21
CA LYS A 54 -13.13 -0.84 -7.29
C LYS A 54 -12.02 -1.41 -6.41
N ILE A 55 -10.78 -1.09 -6.77
CA ILE A 55 -9.62 -1.34 -5.91
C ILE A 55 -8.96 0.01 -5.63
N GLY A 56 -8.78 0.34 -4.35
CA GLY A 56 -8.01 1.49 -3.91
C GLY A 56 -6.64 1.04 -3.44
N ILE A 57 -5.57 1.66 -3.90
CA ILE A 57 -4.22 1.36 -3.44
C ILE A 57 -3.69 2.58 -2.72
N GLU A 58 -3.51 2.46 -1.42
CA GLU A 58 -2.97 3.51 -0.56
C GLU A 58 -1.46 3.35 -0.45
N TYR A 59 -0.74 4.44 -0.66
CA TYR A 59 0.70 4.46 -0.57
C TYR A 59 1.22 5.84 -0.14
N CYS A 60 2.46 5.85 0.33
CA CYS A 60 3.21 7.04 0.70
C CYS A 60 4.32 7.24 -0.33
N CYS A 61 4.49 8.41 -0.93
CA CYS A 61 5.64 8.69 -1.80
C CYS A 61 6.39 9.98 -1.43
N TYR A 62 7.67 10.02 -1.80
CA TYR A 62 8.60 11.13 -1.62
C TYR A 62 9.62 11.15 -2.75
N TRP A 63 9.83 12.32 -3.36
CA TRP A 63 10.93 12.57 -4.28
C TRP A 63 12.14 13.13 -3.52
N ASP A 64 13.22 12.37 -3.50
CA ASP A 64 14.48 12.76 -2.87
C ASP A 64 15.37 13.50 -3.88
N GLU A 65 15.32 14.83 -3.84
CA GLU A 65 16.10 15.73 -4.71
C GLU A 65 17.62 15.55 -4.56
N ILE A 66 18.10 15.03 -3.44
CA ILE A 66 19.54 14.86 -3.19
C ILE A 66 20.04 13.59 -3.90
N SER A 67 19.29 12.49 -3.77
CA SER A 67 19.67 11.22 -4.40
C SER A 67 19.08 11.02 -5.80
N LEU A 68 18.20 11.91 -6.25
CA LEU A 68 17.41 11.80 -7.47
C LEU A 68 16.62 10.48 -7.53
N GLN A 69 15.95 10.17 -6.41
CA GLN A 69 15.20 8.92 -6.25
C GLN A 69 13.75 9.17 -5.87
N LEU A 70 12.84 8.52 -6.58
CA LEU A 70 11.46 8.38 -6.11
C LEU A 70 11.42 7.23 -5.12
N LYS A 71 10.99 7.50 -3.89
CA LYS A 71 10.77 6.50 -2.85
C LYS A 71 9.28 6.39 -2.60
N TYR A 72 8.74 5.19 -2.56
CA TYR A 72 7.35 4.99 -2.13
C TYR A 72 7.18 3.71 -1.31
N GLU A 73 6.17 3.70 -0.46
CA GLU A 73 5.82 2.58 0.41
C GLU A 73 4.32 2.31 0.35
N VAL A 74 3.94 1.07 0.03
CA VAL A 74 2.54 0.66 -0.06
C VAL A 74 2.00 0.37 1.35
N SER A 75 0.92 1.04 1.74
CA SER A 75 0.35 0.91 3.09
C SER A 75 -0.86 -0.02 3.13
N SER A 76 -1.75 0.05 2.13
CA SER A 76 -2.93 -0.81 2.09
C SER A 76 -3.58 -0.97 0.72
N PHE A 77 -4.32 -2.07 0.56
CA PHE A 77 -5.21 -2.35 -0.57
C PHE A 77 -6.66 -2.36 -0.07
N TRP A 78 -7.52 -1.61 -0.74
CA TRP A 78 -8.93 -1.41 -0.42
C TRP A 78 -9.77 -2.06 -1.51
N PHE A 79 -10.34 -3.20 -1.20
CA PHE A 79 -11.18 -3.97 -2.09
C PHE A 79 -12.63 -3.56 -1.84
N TYR A 80 -13.22 -2.83 -2.78
CA TYR A 80 -14.60 -2.35 -2.69
C TYR A 80 -15.57 -3.32 -3.36
N CYS A 81 -16.63 -3.66 -2.62
CA CYS A 81 -17.70 -4.54 -3.07
C CYS A 81 -19.05 -3.81 -3.04
N LEU A 82 -19.90 -4.08 -4.02
CA LEU A 82 -21.29 -3.62 -4.01
C LEU A 82 -22.17 -4.64 -3.27
N GLY A 83 -22.77 -4.23 -2.15
CA GLY A 83 -23.75 -5.04 -1.41
C GLY A 83 -23.25 -5.64 -0.09
N TYR A 84 -23.94 -6.70 0.38
CA TYR A 84 -23.68 -7.33 1.67
C TYR A 84 -22.46 -8.25 1.61
N GLY A 85 -21.36 -7.82 2.24
CA GLY A 85 -20.13 -8.61 2.38
C GLY A 85 -19.17 -8.51 1.20
N CYS A 86 -17.85 -8.60 1.48
CA CYS A 86 -16.82 -8.37 0.47
C CYS A 86 -15.87 -9.55 0.23
N GLU A 87 -16.24 -10.45 -0.68
CA GLU A 87 -15.39 -11.56 -1.17
C GLU A 87 -14.43 -11.15 -2.30
N CYS A 88 -14.05 -9.87 -2.36
CA CYS A 88 -13.14 -9.34 -3.36
C CYS A 88 -11.70 -9.43 -2.84
N GLN A 89 -11.03 -10.55 -3.06
CA GLN A 89 -9.58 -10.68 -2.87
C GLN A 89 -8.94 -11.38 -4.06
N PRO A 90 -7.69 -11.04 -4.42
CA PRO A 90 -6.89 -11.85 -5.32
C PRO A 90 -6.77 -13.28 -4.77
N PRO A 91 -6.96 -14.33 -5.59
CA PRO A 91 -6.63 -15.69 -5.22
C PRO A 91 -5.17 -15.76 -4.73
N PRO A 92 -4.86 -16.57 -3.70
CA PRO A 92 -3.49 -16.64 -3.16
C PRO A 92 -2.42 -16.95 -4.21
N ASN A 93 -2.74 -17.79 -5.20
CA ASN A 93 -1.85 -18.15 -6.31
C ASN A 93 -1.68 -17.06 -7.38
N GLU A 94 -2.50 -16.01 -7.36
CA GLU A 94 -2.45 -14.88 -8.30
C GLU A 94 -1.93 -13.60 -7.64
N TRP A 95 -1.53 -13.68 -6.37
CA TRP A 95 -1.01 -12.53 -5.62
C TRP A 95 0.16 -11.85 -6.31
N ASN A 96 1.12 -12.61 -6.84
CA ASN A 96 2.28 -12.05 -7.52
C ASN A 96 1.85 -11.28 -8.78
N THR A 97 0.90 -11.80 -9.56
CA THR A 97 0.34 -11.12 -10.73
C THR A 97 -0.45 -9.87 -10.33
N PHE A 98 -1.23 -9.93 -9.25
CA PHE A 98 -1.88 -8.76 -8.67
C PHE A 98 -0.88 -7.68 -8.30
N ARG A 99 0.18 -8.06 -7.60
CA ARG A 99 1.21 -7.12 -7.14
C ARG A 99 1.95 -6.47 -8.28
N LEU A 100 2.42 -7.20 -9.29
CA LEU A 100 3.09 -6.59 -10.44
C LEU A 100 2.21 -5.53 -11.15
N TRP A 101 0.92 -5.84 -11.30
CA TRP A 101 -0.02 -4.87 -11.85
C TRP A 101 -0.21 -3.67 -10.93
N ALA A 102 -0.43 -3.89 -9.63
CA ALA A 102 -0.63 -2.83 -8.66
C ALA A 102 0.59 -1.91 -8.58
N ASP A 103 1.79 -2.48 -8.52
CA ASP A 103 3.05 -1.76 -8.46
C ASP A 103 3.21 -0.87 -9.72
N THR A 104 2.82 -1.36 -10.91
CA THR A 104 2.83 -0.55 -12.15
C THR A 104 1.89 0.66 -12.06
N ILE A 105 0.68 0.48 -11.52
CA ILE A 105 -0.28 1.58 -11.33
C ILE A 105 0.26 2.59 -10.32
N ILE A 106 0.77 2.12 -9.18
CA ILE A 106 1.34 2.97 -8.12
C ILE A 106 2.54 3.75 -8.66
N LEU A 107 3.44 3.11 -9.41
CA LEU A 107 4.62 3.76 -9.98
C LEU A 107 4.24 4.93 -10.89
N ILE A 108 3.30 4.73 -11.81
CA ILE A 108 2.84 5.77 -12.73
C ILE A 108 2.18 6.93 -11.95
N ASP A 109 1.35 6.60 -10.95
CA ASP A 109 0.67 7.61 -10.13
C ASP A 109 1.66 8.37 -9.23
N ALA A 110 2.62 7.67 -8.61
CA ALA A 110 3.66 8.24 -7.76
C ALA A 110 4.59 9.17 -8.54
N ILE A 111 5.00 8.82 -9.76
CA ILE A 111 5.80 9.71 -10.63
C ILE A 111 5.07 11.04 -10.86
N LYS A 112 3.76 10.99 -11.13
CA LYS A 112 2.95 12.19 -11.37
C LYS A 112 2.72 13.00 -10.10
N ASN A 113 2.37 12.34 -8.99
CA ASN A 113 1.93 13.00 -7.77
C ASN A 113 3.06 13.41 -6.83
N CYS A 114 4.23 12.78 -6.92
CA CYS A 114 5.43 13.17 -6.17
C CYS A 114 6.37 14.10 -6.96
N ASN A 115 5.88 14.75 -8.03
CA ASN A 115 6.59 15.76 -8.82
C ASN A 115 7.97 15.32 -9.31
N VAL A 116 8.07 14.09 -9.77
CA VAL A 116 9.32 13.52 -10.24
C VAL A 116 9.69 14.14 -11.59
N ASN A 117 10.90 14.69 -11.68
CA ASN A 117 11.44 15.19 -12.94
C ASN A 117 12.12 14.05 -13.70
N LEU A 118 11.38 13.40 -14.59
CA LEU A 118 11.91 12.29 -15.38
C LEU A 118 12.79 12.79 -16.54
N PRO A 119 13.96 12.17 -16.77
CA PRO A 119 14.76 12.39 -17.97
C PRO A 119 14.13 11.77 -19.22
N SER A 120 14.59 12.19 -20.40
CA SER A 120 14.21 11.58 -21.68
C SER A 120 14.86 10.20 -21.85
N CYS A 121 14.09 9.24 -22.38
CA CYS A 121 14.63 7.93 -22.79
C CYS A 121 15.48 8.01 -24.07
N ASP A 122 15.40 9.10 -24.83
CA ASP A 122 15.98 9.22 -26.17
C ASP A 122 17.46 9.67 -26.17
N GLU A 123 18.04 9.95 -25.01
CA GLU A 123 19.41 10.43 -24.87
C GLU A 123 20.42 9.27 -24.97
N LEU A 124 21.34 9.36 -25.96
CA LEU A 124 22.43 8.38 -26.17
C LEU A 124 23.75 8.92 -25.59
N PRO A 125 24.68 8.06 -25.12
CA PRO A 125 24.77 6.60 -25.32
C PRO A 125 24.14 5.74 -24.22
N THR A 126 23.68 6.34 -23.12
CA THR A 126 22.89 5.66 -22.09
C THR A 126 21.86 6.69 -21.62
N PRO A 127 20.57 6.40 -21.76
CA PRO A 127 19.55 7.33 -21.32
C PRO A 127 19.75 7.61 -19.83
N PRO A 128 19.70 8.88 -19.39
CA PRO A 128 19.62 9.14 -17.97
C PRO A 128 18.37 8.43 -17.44
N GLN A 129 18.53 7.77 -16.30
CA GLN A 129 17.46 7.03 -15.66
C GLN A 129 17.39 7.48 -14.21
N ILE A 130 16.18 7.69 -13.71
CA ILE A 130 16.00 7.84 -12.27
C ILE A 130 15.81 6.46 -11.65
N ASN A 131 16.35 6.29 -10.44
CA ASN A 131 16.09 5.10 -9.66
C ASN A 131 14.79 5.31 -8.88
N VAL A 132 13.86 4.38 -9.03
CA VAL A 132 12.63 4.34 -8.26
C VAL A 132 12.75 3.18 -7.27
N LYS A 133 12.61 3.50 -5.98
CA LYS A 133 12.68 2.54 -4.87
C LYS A 133 11.29 2.34 -4.28
N GLU A 134 10.78 1.15 -4.46
CA GLU A 134 9.55 0.69 -3.83
C GLU A 134 9.90 -0.07 -2.57
N TYR A 135 9.30 0.33 -1.46
CA TYR A 135 9.39 -0.36 -0.19
C TYR A 135 8.10 -1.12 0.08
N ILE A 136 8.20 -2.45 0.18
CA ILE A 136 7.03 -3.32 0.37
C ILE A 136 7.09 -3.93 1.77
N PRO A 137 6.09 -3.67 2.62
CA PRO A 137 5.92 -4.41 3.86
C PRO A 137 5.68 -5.90 3.56
N SER A 138 6.34 -6.78 4.31
CA SER A 138 6.15 -8.23 4.14
C SER A 138 5.03 -8.78 5.03
N CYS A 139 4.68 -8.08 6.12
CA CYS A 139 3.62 -8.48 7.05
C CYS A 139 2.33 -7.69 6.81
N TRP A 140 1.22 -8.41 6.66
CA TRP A 140 -0.10 -7.88 6.35
C TRP A 140 -1.17 -8.48 7.25
N TYR A 141 -2.31 -7.79 7.38
CA TYR A 141 -3.52 -8.35 7.95
C TYR A 141 -4.74 -7.95 7.13
N TRP A 142 -5.76 -8.80 7.13
CA TRP A 142 -7.05 -8.49 6.53
C TRP A 142 -7.97 -7.81 7.54
N GLU A 143 -8.75 -6.86 7.08
CA GLU A 143 -9.77 -6.15 7.82
C GLU A 143 -11.04 -6.02 6.98
N ASN A 144 -12.18 -6.42 7.52
CA ASN A 144 -13.47 -6.12 6.92
C ASN A 144 -14.04 -4.88 7.61
N TYR A 145 -14.09 -3.78 6.87
CA TYR A 145 -14.44 -2.47 7.37
C TYR A 145 -15.79 -2.04 6.83
N HIS A 146 -16.70 -1.68 7.73
CA HIS A 146 -18.00 -1.11 7.38
C HIS A 146 -17.85 0.41 7.25
N PHE A 147 -18.05 0.92 6.04
CA PHE A 147 -18.05 2.34 5.77
C PHE A 147 -19.48 2.83 5.56
N THR A 148 -19.90 3.78 6.37
CA THR A 148 -21.22 4.40 6.25
C THR A 148 -21.05 5.85 5.82
N LYS A 149 -21.14 6.11 4.51
CA LYS A 149 -21.08 7.47 3.97
C LYS A 149 -22.39 8.24 4.19
N TYR A 150 -23.52 7.56 3.99
CA TYR A 150 -24.86 8.11 4.14
C TYR A 150 -25.74 7.19 5.00
N PRO A 151 -26.78 7.73 5.68
CA PRO A 151 -27.73 6.90 6.41
C PRO A 151 -28.39 5.90 5.45
N ASN A 152 -28.35 4.60 5.80
CA ASN A 152 -28.87 3.46 5.03
C ASN A 152 -28.03 3.00 3.81
N GLU A 153 -26.79 3.48 3.67
CA GLU A 153 -25.81 2.83 2.78
C GLU A 153 -24.93 1.88 3.59
N GLU A 154 -24.87 0.62 3.17
CA GLU A 154 -23.97 -0.39 3.71
C GLU A 154 -22.88 -0.69 2.68
N ASP A 155 -21.79 0.09 2.74
CA ASP A 155 -20.60 -0.18 1.94
C ASP A 155 -19.59 -0.97 2.79
N TRP A 156 -19.15 -2.10 2.25
CA TRP A 156 -18.15 -2.94 2.88
C TRP A 156 -16.85 -2.92 2.08
N PHE A 157 -15.75 -2.74 2.80
CA PHE A 157 -14.40 -2.83 2.26
C PHE A 157 -13.68 -4.00 2.89
N LEU A 158 -13.15 -4.89 2.06
CA LEU A 158 -12.08 -5.78 2.50
C LEU A 158 -10.77 -5.00 2.33
N ILE A 159 -9.99 -4.85 3.39
CA ILE A 159 -8.76 -4.07 3.40
C ILE A 159 -7.61 -5.00 3.76
N LEU A 160 -6.57 -5.03 2.93
CA LEU A 160 -5.28 -5.60 3.29
C LEU A 160 -4.36 -4.48 3.75
N ARG A 161 -3.97 -4.45 5.02
CA ARG A 161 -3.12 -3.38 5.58
C ARG A 161 -1.81 -3.94 6.12
N SER A 162 -0.73 -3.17 6.00
CA SER A 162 0.57 -3.54 6.54
C SER A 162 0.58 -3.55 8.08
N CYS A 163 1.30 -4.50 8.66
CA CYS A 163 1.48 -4.63 10.10
C CYS A 163 2.61 -3.72 10.59
N LYS A 164 2.27 -2.53 11.09
CA LYS A 164 3.27 -1.49 11.47
C LYS A 164 4.25 -1.90 12.58
N THR A 165 3.87 -2.83 13.45
CA THR A 165 4.71 -3.27 14.58
C THR A 165 5.61 -4.45 14.24
N GLU A 166 5.37 -5.10 13.11
CA GLU A 166 6.11 -6.29 12.69
C GLU A 166 7.17 -5.92 11.67
N ARG A 167 8.26 -6.69 11.70
CA ARG A 167 9.39 -6.53 10.79
C ARG A 167 9.12 -7.30 9.51
N GLY A 168 9.78 -6.90 8.43
CA GLY A 168 9.58 -7.48 7.12
C GLY A 168 9.48 -6.40 6.07
N LYS A 169 10.54 -6.24 5.28
CA LYS A 169 10.62 -5.19 4.28
C LYS A 169 11.40 -5.67 3.07
N CYS A 170 10.86 -5.38 1.91
CA CYS A 170 11.50 -5.65 0.64
C CYS A 170 11.65 -4.36 -0.15
N LEU A 171 12.66 -4.36 -1.02
CA LEU A 171 12.96 -3.26 -1.92
C LEU A 171 12.82 -3.77 -3.35
N HIS A 172 11.98 -3.13 -4.15
CA HIS A 172 12.09 -3.23 -5.61
C HIS A 172 12.72 -1.97 -6.15
N GLU A 173 13.66 -2.14 -7.06
CA GLU A 173 14.32 -1.08 -7.79
C GLU A 173 13.86 -1.11 -9.24
N TYR A 174 13.42 0.05 -9.71
CA TYR A 174 13.06 0.28 -11.09
C TYR A 174 13.87 1.44 -11.64
N VAL A 175 13.98 1.48 -12.96
CA VAL A 175 14.47 2.65 -13.69
C VAL A 175 13.33 3.23 -14.50
N ALA A 176 13.21 4.56 -14.51
CA ALA A 176 12.15 5.26 -15.23
C ALA A 176 12.67 6.43 -16.06
N CYS A 177 12.05 6.66 -17.22
CA CYS A 177 12.28 7.79 -18.14
C CYS A 177 11.00 8.09 -18.95
N ILE A 178 10.98 9.21 -19.68
CA ILE A 178 9.88 9.57 -20.60
C ILE A 178 10.33 9.35 -22.05
N ASP A 179 9.56 8.56 -22.81
CA ASP A 179 9.72 8.37 -24.25
C ASP A 179 8.91 9.44 -24.99
N TYR A 180 9.62 10.42 -25.56
CA TYR A 180 9.02 11.51 -26.34
C TYR A 180 8.78 11.16 -27.80
N SER A 181 9.18 9.96 -28.25
CA SER A 181 8.86 9.46 -29.60
C SER A 181 7.38 9.06 -29.74
N LYS A 182 6.67 8.88 -28.62
CA LYS A 182 5.24 8.54 -28.56
C LYS A 182 4.36 9.79 -28.47
N VAL A 183 3.11 9.67 -28.95
CA VAL A 183 2.10 10.73 -28.85
C VAL A 183 0.80 10.16 -28.24
N PRO A 184 0.45 10.51 -26.99
CA PRO A 184 1.22 11.35 -26.06
C PRO A 184 2.53 10.67 -25.60
N PRO A 185 3.51 11.43 -25.05
CA PRO A 185 4.71 10.85 -24.46
C PRO A 185 4.36 9.79 -23.41
N GLU A 186 5.11 8.69 -23.40
CA GLU A 186 4.88 7.55 -22.53
C GLU A 186 5.96 7.46 -21.44
N ILE A 187 5.57 7.12 -20.22
CA ILE A 187 6.53 6.81 -19.16
C ILE A 187 6.97 5.37 -19.34
N ILE A 188 8.27 5.16 -19.54
CA ILE A 188 8.88 3.84 -19.62
C ILE A 188 9.42 3.49 -18.23
N ILE A 189 9.05 2.31 -17.76
CA ILE A 189 9.49 1.78 -16.46
C ILE A 189 10.05 0.38 -16.69
N LEU A 190 11.27 0.16 -16.24
CA LEU A 190 11.92 -1.14 -16.33
C LEU A 190 12.29 -1.61 -14.93
N PHE A 191 11.94 -2.85 -14.63
CA PHE A 191 12.39 -3.52 -13.43
C PHE A 191 13.91 -3.72 -13.49
N ASN A 192 14.61 -3.37 -12.41
CA ASN A 192 16.06 -3.53 -12.29
C ASN A 192 16.39 -4.73 -11.40
N ASN A 193 16.00 -4.67 -10.12
CA ASN A 193 16.31 -5.72 -9.14
C ASN A 193 15.32 -5.70 -7.96
N TRP A 194 15.34 -6.77 -7.16
CA TRP A 194 14.68 -6.83 -5.86
C TRP A 194 15.64 -7.30 -4.75
N GLU A 195 15.34 -6.93 -3.52
CA GLU A 195 16.10 -7.33 -2.33
C GLU A 195 15.17 -7.48 -1.11
N ILE A 196 15.39 -8.53 -0.30
CA ILE A 196 14.83 -8.60 1.06
C ILE A 196 15.73 -7.78 1.98
N ILE A 197 15.25 -6.61 2.40
CA ILE A 197 15.97 -5.75 3.37
C ILE A 197 15.86 -6.34 4.77
N GLU A 198 14.69 -6.85 5.12
CA GLU A 198 14.41 -7.41 6.43
C GLU A 198 13.45 -8.58 6.31
N SER A 199 13.80 -9.73 6.90
CA SER A 199 12.92 -10.90 6.89
C SER A 199 11.66 -10.69 7.74
N PRO A 200 10.49 -11.22 7.32
CA PRO A 200 9.26 -11.07 8.07
C PRO A 200 9.32 -11.77 9.44
N THR A 201 8.72 -11.16 10.46
CA THR A 201 8.53 -11.79 11.77
C THR A 201 7.17 -12.47 11.94
N CYS A 202 6.24 -12.21 11.03
CA CYS A 202 4.91 -12.82 10.99
C CYS A 202 4.92 -14.24 10.39
N PRO A 203 3.92 -15.08 10.71
CA PRO A 203 3.79 -16.42 10.11
C PRO A 203 3.39 -16.34 8.63
N PHE A 204 3.89 -17.25 7.79
CA PHE A 204 3.50 -17.33 6.38
C PHE A 204 2.12 -17.96 6.14
N ASP A 205 1.50 -18.52 7.19
CA ASP A 205 0.16 -19.08 7.10
C ASP A 205 -0.87 -17.95 7.05
N GLU A 206 -1.43 -17.73 5.86
CA GLU A 206 -2.51 -16.76 5.66
C GLU A 206 -3.78 -17.19 6.44
N PRO A 207 -4.33 -16.33 7.32
CA PRO A 207 -5.52 -16.64 8.08
C PRO A 207 -6.75 -16.78 7.17
N THR A 208 -7.66 -17.69 7.53
CA THR A 208 -8.96 -17.80 6.86
C THR A 208 -9.75 -16.50 7.01
N ILE A 209 -10.39 -16.05 5.93
CA ILE A 209 -11.30 -14.91 5.92
C ILE A 209 -12.71 -15.34 5.47
N PRO A 210 -13.79 -14.93 6.19
CA PRO A 210 -13.76 -14.32 7.51
C PRO A 210 -13.12 -15.23 8.56
N PRO A 211 -12.55 -14.67 9.66
CA PRO A 211 -12.02 -15.48 10.76
C PRO A 211 -13.08 -16.44 11.33
N PRO A 212 -12.69 -17.57 11.94
CA PRO A 212 -13.64 -18.51 12.53
C PRO A 212 -14.65 -17.83 13.47
N GLY A 213 -15.94 -18.01 13.18
CA GLY A 213 -17.03 -17.39 13.95
C GLY A 213 -17.38 -15.95 13.55
N LYS A 214 -16.81 -15.40 12.47
CA LYS A 214 -17.17 -14.10 11.88
C LYS A 214 -17.91 -14.28 10.55
N THR A 215 -18.63 -13.25 10.14
CA THR A 215 -19.36 -13.17 8.86
C THR A 215 -18.83 -12.00 8.04
N TRP A 216 -19.15 -11.96 6.75
CA TRP A 216 -18.84 -10.84 5.86
C TRP A 216 -19.63 -9.56 6.17
N GLU A 217 -20.71 -9.68 6.94
CA GLU A 217 -21.58 -8.58 7.38
C GLU A 217 -21.19 -8.03 8.77
N ALA A 218 -19.95 -8.32 9.21
CA ALA A 218 -19.45 -7.86 10.50
C ALA A 218 -18.04 -7.30 10.38
N THR A 219 -17.71 -6.31 11.21
CA THR A 219 -16.33 -5.82 11.32
C THR A 219 -15.45 -6.87 11.98
N TRP A 220 -14.30 -7.15 11.35
CA TRP A 220 -13.29 -8.05 11.88
C TRP A 220 -11.91 -7.71 11.32
N ARG A 221 -10.88 -8.21 12.01
CA ARG A 221 -9.49 -8.21 11.54
C ARG A 221 -8.85 -9.57 11.78
N THR A 222 -7.93 -9.98 10.92
CA THR A 222 -7.11 -11.17 11.14
C THR A 222 -5.90 -10.86 12.02
N THR A 223 -5.18 -11.90 12.43
CA THR A 223 -3.78 -11.75 12.83
C THR A 223 -2.91 -11.40 11.62
N CYS A 224 -1.72 -10.87 11.88
CA CYS A 224 -0.75 -10.61 10.83
C CYS A 224 -0.18 -11.90 10.23
N PHE A 225 0.17 -11.83 8.96
CA PHE A 225 0.78 -12.92 8.20
C PHE A 225 1.74 -12.37 7.15
N ALA A 226 2.72 -13.19 6.79
CA ALA A 226 3.74 -12.85 5.81
C ALA A 226 3.24 -13.16 4.41
N ARG A 227 3.44 -12.22 3.49
CA ARG A 227 3.38 -12.50 2.05
C ARG A 227 4.80 -12.39 1.49
N SER A 228 5.14 -13.33 0.61
CA SER A 228 6.44 -13.30 -0.07
C SER A 228 6.59 -12.01 -0.87
N CYS A 229 7.82 -11.51 -0.96
CA CYS A 229 8.19 -10.36 -1.75
C CYS A 229 8.49 -10.71 -3.22
N PHE A 230 7.81 -11.75 -3.74
CA PHE A 230 8.03 -12.47 -5.00
C PHE A 230 8.87 -13.76 -4.90
N GLU A 231 8.32 -14.81 -5.55
CA GLU A 231 9.02 -15.91 -6.24
C GLU A 231 8.53 -15.92 -7.69
#